data_AF-A0AAU8L9H4-F1
#
_entry.id   AF-A0AAU8L9H4-F1
#
_cell.length_a   1.000
_cell.length_b   1.000
_cell.length_c   1.000
_cell.angle_alpha   90.00
_cell.angle_beta   90.00
_cell.angle_gamma   90.00
#
_symmetry.space_group_name_H-M   'P 1'
#
loop_
_entity.id
_entity.type
_entity.pdbx_description
1 polymer ?
#
loop_
_entity_poly.entity_id
_entity_poly.type
_entity_poly.pdbx_seq_one_letter_code
_entity_poly.pdbx_strand_id
1 'polypeptide(L)'
;MLLRYSSFIFLICSLFASDTPNSVSAEKLIAAHEKALQEYARTDEAYAYNRLSNTIEALESFDLLHIQRPEKLSSKRFAHILNDYAFFLAKKIDQSRDRLSEISHPVKDAYPWNQSFFIKTGQYDDAIALYQKAIAEDPLRAIAYFNLADTLRKKLSTLNTYQEKVELTKEIKKAYLEYKKLSQKTTSWIEDFLRFNLVDTPPHDICDYIADYANKGRLKEVYGSGRSVEKENGDGFFQVEIAPAGSLGFEYAHFFDKATDKEIPVGDEIDNSQYASSNDTNPVPFYDQQYLLFAANGEFVDSVLPIGKRYPEAKKCVFKNEISYKFSPQSDPVLCPLLETDKHPPFIEFEQREVKIDFDNDGKKEHLYLRIMQHGALNYSYYKWDEENQDIAEQCISKKAQLLFNMQYLKNELEQDRSGYVECYIKIGTKFYPYHAPDNEVGWFEYNGIVYFESKFRNKEILQEREGQFYEVSYIKDGQIHKACEAVFDKKVKVIENPK
;
A
#
# COMPACT_ATOMS: atom_id res chain seq x y z
N MET A 1 -33.46 17.58 -16.71
CA MET A 1 -34.10 18.87 -17.03
C MET A 1 -33.15 19.96 -16.57
N LEU A 2 -31.96 20.09 -17.18
CA LEU A 2 -31.61 20.87 -18.38
C LEU A 2 -31.93 22.37 -18.29
N LEU A 3 -30.86 23.17 -18.56
CA LEU A 3 -30.73 24.62 -18.84
C LEU A 3 -30.04 25.41 -17.69
N ARG A 4 -28.95 26.17 -17.89
CA ARG A 4 -28.00 26.37 -19.01
C ARG A 4 -26.82 27.23 -18.48
N TYR A 5 -25.66 27.05 -19.10
CA TYR A 5 -24.35 27.70 -18.91
C TYR A 5 -24.34 29.24 -18.85
N SER A 6 -23.38 29.83 -18.10
CA SER A 6 -22.30 30.65 -18.68
C SER A 6 -21.20 30.98 -17.66
N SER A 7 -19.97 30.83 -18.15
CA SER A 7 -18.63 31.20 -17.68
C SER A 7 -18.50 32.39 -16.72
N PHE A 8 -17.64 32.28 -15.70
CA PHE A 8 -16.66 33.32 -15.38
C PHE A 8 -15.42 32.72 -14.70
N ILE A 9 -14.27 33.07 -15.27
CA ILE A 9 -12.91 32.71 -14.89
C ILE A 9 -12.33 33.85 -14.04
N PHE A 10 -11.47 33.51 -13.07
CA PHE A 10 -10.56 34.35 -12.26
C PHE A 10 -11.15 35.43 -11.33
N LEU A 11 -10.88 35.30 -10.02
CA LEU A 11 -10.13 36.33 -9.30
C LEU A 11 -9.38 35.76 -8.08
N ILE A 12 -8.06 35.96 -8.08
CA ILE A 12 -7.13 35.85 -6.96
C ILE A 12 -7.23 37.14 -6.12
N CYS A 13 -6.97 37.02 -4.81
CA CYS A 13 -6.63 38.07 -3.85
C CYS A 13 -7.45 39.36 -3.84
N SER A 14 -8.31 39.50 -2.84
CA SER A 14 -8.46 40.75 -2.09
C SER A 14 -9.31 40.47 -0.85
N LEU A 15 -8.68 40.43 0.32
CA LEU A 15 -9.27 40.78 1.62
C LEU A 15 -8.15 40.85 2.67
N PHE A 16 -7.17 41.72 2.44
CA PHE A 16 -6.51 42.41 3.54
C PHE A 16 -7.17 43.78 3.67
N ALA A 17 -8.17 43.86 4.54
CA ALA A 17 -8.47 45.05 5.34
C ALA A 17 -9.63 44.74 6.29
N SER A 18 -9.36 44.99 7.57
CA SER A 18 -10.29 45.11 8.70
C SER A 18 -11.21 43.92 8.96
N ASP A 19 -10.69 42.95 9.71
CA ASP A 19 -11.06 42.71 11.10
C ASP A 19 -9.95 41.84 11.70
N THR A 20 -9.81 41.82 13.03
CA THR A 20 -8.72 41.12 13.74
C THR A 20 -8.31 39.79 13.06
N PRO A 21 -7.00 39.46 12.95
CA PRO A 21 -6.51 38.32 12.17
C PRO A 21 -7.07 36.93 12.55
N ASN A 22 -7.89 36.84 13.61
CA ASN A 22 -8.45 35.61 14.14
C ASN A 22 -9.98 35.47 14.01
N SER A 23 -10.72 36.45 13.47
CA SER A 23 -12.19 36.33 13.37
C SER A 23 -12.65 35.91 11.97
N VAL A 24 -12.66 34.60 11.72
CA VAL A 24 -13.31 34.02 10.54
C VAL A 24 -14.83 34.18 10.68
N SER A 25 -15.47 34.83 9.70
CA SER A 25 -16.94 34.96 9.71
C SER A 25 -17.62 33.62 9.39
N ALA A 26 -18.78 33.38 9.99
CA ALA A 26 -19.56 32.17 9.73
C ALA A 26 -19.88 32.03 8.22
N GLU A 27 -20.17 33.14 7.55
CA GLU A 27 -20.50 33.15 6.12
C GLU A 27 -19.30 32.73 5.26
N LYS A 28 -18.08 33.21 5.57
CA LYS A 28 -16.85 32.82 4.84
C LYS A 28 -16.54 31.33 5.02
N LEU A 29 -16.66 30.83 6.25
CA LEU A 29 -16.40 29.42 6.55
C LEU A 29 -17.42 28.49 5.84
N ILE A 30 -18.70 28.84 5.87
CA ILE A 30 -19.75 28.09 5.17
C ILE A 30 -19.48 28.08 3.66
N ALA A 31 -19.18 29.25 3.06
CA ALA A 31 -18.96 29.35 1.62
C ALA A 31 -17.77 28.49 1.14
N ALA A 32 -16.67 28.46 1.90
CA ALA A 32 -15.53 27.60 1.60
C ALA A 32 -15.88 26.12 1.73
N HIS A 33 -16.63 25.74 2.77
CA HIS A 33 -17.11 24.38 2.97
C HIS A 33 -18.07 23.91 1.85
N GLU A 34 -19.03 24.75 1.44
CA GLU A 34 -19.93 24.47 0.33
C GLU A 34 -19.16 24.27 -0.99
N LYS A 35 -18.15 25.11 -1.24
CA LYS A 35 -17.27 24.95 -2.40
C LYS A 35 -16.51 23.61 -2.36
N ALA A 36 -16.02 23.19 -1.19
CA ALA A 36 -15.34 21.90 -1.02
C ALA A 36 -16.26 20.73 -1.37
N LEU A 37 -17.50 20.77 -0.88
CA LEU A 37 -18.51 19.74 -1.17
C LEU A 37 -18.91 19.68 -2.65
N GLN A 38 -19.03 20.84 -3.31
CA GLN A 38 -19.34 20.90 -4.75
C GLN A 38 -18.24 20.29 -5.62
N GLU A 39 -16.97 20.53 -5.28
CA GLU A 39 -15.85 19.93 -5.99
C GLU A 39 -15.76 18.41 -5.74
N TYR A 40 -16.13 17.96 -4.55
CA TYR A 40 -16.15 16.54 -4.19
C TYR A 40 -17.22 15.73 -4.94
N ALA A 41 -18.38 16.31 -5.26
CA ALA A 41 -19.56 15.58 -5.74
C ALA A 41 -19.54 15.11 -7.22
N ARG A 42 -18.36 14.90 -7.84
CA ARG A 42 -18.25 14.48 -9.27
C ARG A 42 -17.73 13.05 -9.44
N THR A 43 -18.13 12.40 -10.53
CA THR A 43 -17.93 10.96 -10.81
C THR A 43 -16.51 10.54 -11.18
N ASP A 44 -15.55 11.47 -11.21
CA ASP A 44 -14.13 11.20 -11.43
C ASP A 44 -13.37 11.52 -10.15
N GLU A 45 -13.03 10.48 -9.39
CA GLU A 45 -12.35 10.61 -8.09
C GLU A 45 -10.99 11.31 -8.23
N ALA A 46 -10.15 10.90 -9.19
CA ALA A 46 -8.79 11.44 -9.33
C ALA A 46 -8.79 12.94 -9.68
N TYR A 47 -9.72 13.38 -10.53
CA TYR A 47 -9.90 14.79 -10.89
C TYR A 47 -10.51 15.62 -9.75
N ALA A 48 -11.49 15.06 -9.03
CA ALA A 48 -12.12 15.73 -7.88
C ALA A 48 -11.13 16.03 -6.77
N TYR A 49 -10.17 15.15 -6.49
CA TYR A 49 -9.18 15.37 -5.42
C TYR A 49 -8.14 16.45 -5.74
N ASN A 50 -7.66 16.57 -6.98
CA ASN A 50 -6.78 17.70 -7.35
C ASN A 50 -7.48 19.04 -7.14
N ARG A 51 -8.80 19.12 -7.40
CA ARG A 51 -9.60 20.33 -7.14
C ARG A 51 -10.00 20.47 -5.67
N LEU A 52 -10.17 19.36 -4.96
CA LEU A 52 -10.40 19.32 -3.51
C LEU A 52 -9.16 19.79 -2.75
N SER A 53 -7.94 19.47 -3.19
CA SER A 53 -6.69 19.95 -2.55
C SER A 53 -6.64 21.48 -2.53
N ASN A 54 -6.93 22.13 -3.66
CA ASN A 54 -7.03 23.59 -3.75
C ASN A 54 -8.18 24.18 -2.91
N THR A 55 -9.15 23.36 -2.49
CA THR A 55 -10.28 23.79 -1.66
C THR A 55 -10.07 23.48 -0.18
N ILE A 56 -9.31 22.42 0.14
CA ILE A 56 -8.75 22.14 1.46
C ILE A 56 -7.81 23.28 1.86
N GLU A 57 -6.99 23.81 0.96
CA GLU A 57 -6.16 25.00 1.20
C GLU A 57 -6.99 26.22 1.67
N ALA A 58 -8.21 26.39 1.13
CA ALA A 58 -9.11 27.45 1.57
C ALA A 58 -9.62 27.21 3.01
N LEU A 59 -9.78 25.95 3.43
CA LEU A 59 -10.13 25.59 4.81
C LEU A 59 -8.92 25.62 5.75
N GLU A 60 -7.72 25.26 5.27
CA GLU A 60 -6.43 25.39 5.99
C GLU A 60 -6.17 26.87 6.35
N SER A 61 -6.58 27.80 5.48
CA SER A 61 -6.49 29.25 5.77
C SER A 61 -7.30 29.69 7.00
N PHE A 62 -8.25 28.89 7.48
CA PHE A 62 -9.07 29.19 8.64
C PHE A 62 -8.53 28.60 9.96
N ASP A 63 -7.35 27.96 9.97
CA ASP A 63 -6.74 27.31 11.15
C ASP A 63 -7.79 26.56 11.99
N LEU A 64 -8.47 25.61 11.35
CA LEU A 64 -9.65 24.95 11.92
C LEU A 64 -9.38 24.19 13.22
N LEU A 65 -8.11 23.84 13.47
CA LEU A 65 -7.67 23.23 14.72
C LEU A 65 -7.89 24.21 15.89
N HIS A 66 -7.48 25.46 15.73
CA HIS A 66 -7.52 26.47 16.79
C HIS A 66 -8.71 27.43 16.71
N ILE A 67 -9.47 27.44 15.60
CA ILE A 67 -10.63 28.33 15.43
C ILE A 67 -11.70 28.11 16.53
N GLN A 68 -12.19 29.18 17.15
CA GLN A 68 -13.38 29.08 17.99
C GLN A 68 -14.64 29.05 17.11
N ARG A 69 -15.70 28.36 17.56
CA ARG A 69 -16.97 28.33 16.83
C ARG A 69 -17.47 29.77 16.61
N PRO A 70 -17.68 30.22 15.35
CA PRO A 70 -18.23 31.54 15.07
C PRO A 70 -19.60 31.72 15.74
N GLU A 71 -19.86 32.89 16.36
CA GLU A 71 -21.06 33.14 17.17
C GLU A 71 -22.38 32.87 16.42
N LYS A 72 -22.43 33.21 15.12
CA LYS A 72 -23.61 32.98 14.27
C LYS A 72 -23.80 31.53 13.81
N LEU A 73 -22.83 30.65 14.07
CA LEU A 73 -22.86 29.27 13.61
C LEU A 73 -23.29 28.33 14.75
N SER A 74 -24.32 27.51 14.52
CA SER A 74 -24.78 26.55 15.54
C SER A 74 -23.75 25.43 15.75
N SER A 75 -23.66 24.89 16.98
CA SER A 75 -22.79 23.74 17.29
C SER A 75 -22.94 22.60 16.29
N LYS A 76 -24.19 22.23 15.96
CA LYS A 76 -24.45 21.13 15.01
C LYS A 76 -23.90 21.40 13.61
N ARG A 77 -24.04 22.63 13.11
CA ARG A 77 -23.50 23.01 11.79
C ARG A 77 -21.98 23.10 11.83
N PHE A 78 -21.41 23.64 12.89
CA PHE A 78 -19.96 23.70 13.05
C PHE A 78 -19.34 22.31 13.17
N ALA A 79 -19.93 21.42 13.98
CA ALA A 79 -19.54 20.01 14.07
C ALA A 79 -19.60 19.28 12.72
N HIS A 80 -20.59 19.61 11.87
CA HIS A 80 -20.66 19.07 10.51
C HIS A 80 -19.46 19.51 9.66
N ILE A 81 -19.18 20.81 9.63
CA ILE A 81 -18.05 21.36 8.86
C ILE A 81 -16.73 20.74 9.32
N LEU A 82 -16.51 20.64 10.64
CA LEU A 82 -15.32 20.03 11.23
C LEU A 82 -15.20 18.55 10.85
N ASN A 83 -16.28 17.78 10.96
CA ASN A 83 -16.32 16.37 10.59
C ASN A 83 -15.97 16.15 9.11
N ASP A 84 -16.54 16.94 8.23
CA ASP A 84 -16.33 16.77 6.79
C ASP A 84 -14.92 17.19 6.39
N TYR A 85 -14.40 18.25 6.99
CA TYR A 85 -13.01 18.66 6.79
C TYR A 85 -12.02 17.58 7.25
N ALA A 86 -12.23 17.02 8.44
CA ALA A 86 -11.44 15.90 8.96
C ALA A 86 -11.50 14.67 8.03
N PHE A 87 -12.67 14.41 7.42
CA PHE A 87 -12.84 13.35 6.43
C PHE A 87 -12.01 13.60 5.17
N PHE A 88 -12.04 14.82 4.65
CA PHE A 88 -11.23 15.18 3.48
C PHE A 88 -9.73 15.08 3.75
N LEU A 89 -9.27 15.53 4.92
CA LEU A 89 -7.87 15.37 5.33
C LEU A 89 -7.47 13.90 5.41
N ALA A 90 -8.24 13.06 6.11
CA ALA A 90 -7.95 11.63 6.23
C ALA A 90 -7.88 10.93 4.86
N LYS A 91 -8.76 11.28 3.93
CA LYS A 91 -8.77 10.71 2.57
C LYS A 91 -7.59 11.16 1.71
N LYS A 92 -7.17 12.42 1.82
CA LYS A 92 -5.96 12.93 1.16
C LYS A 92 -4.72 12.12 1.57
N ILE A 93 -4.62 11.75 2.86
CA ILE A 93 -3.50 10.94 3.37
C ILE A 93 -3.49 9.56 2.75
N ASP A 94 -4.63 8.85 2.75
CA ASP A 94 -4.77 7.50 2.18
C ASP A 94 -4.26 7.46 0.73
N GLN A 95 -4.74 8.36 -0.13
CA GLN A 95 -4.30 8.41 -1.53
C GLN A 95 -2.83 8.76 -1.69
N SER A 96 -2.31 9.66 -0.85
CA SER A 96 -0.90 10.02 -0.89
C SER A 96 -0.01 8.82 -0.53
N ARG A 97 -0.52 7.91 0.32
CA ARG A 97 0.14 6.64 0.65
C ARG A 97 0.05 5.68 -0.51
N ASP A 98 -1.12 5.53 -1.11
CA ASP A 98 -1.33 4.68 -2.29
C ASP A 98 -0.38 5.11 -3.43
N ARG A 99 -0.20 6.41 -3.64
CA ARG A 99 0.79 6.96 -4.59
C ARG A 99 2.25 6.78 -4.17
N LEU A 100 2.57 6.80 -2.86
CA LEU A 100 3.94 6.51 -2.42
C LEU A 100 4.28 5.04 -2.61
N SER A 101 3.33 4.14 -2.36
CA SER A 101 3.46 2.75 -2.79
C SER A 101 3.50 2.58 -4.31
N GLU A 102 3.27 3.64 -5.10
CA GLU A 102 3.44 3.71 -6.56
C GLU A 102 4.75 4.39 -7.02
N ILE A 103 5.54 4.99 -6.13
CA ILE A 103 6.79 5.71 -6.45
C ILE A 103 7.98 4.99 -5.78
N SER A 104 8.50 3.95 -6.42
CA SER A 104 9.72 3.24 -6.01
C SER A 104 10.97 3.82 -6.71
N HIS A 105 11.51 4.93 -6.21
CA HIS A 105 12.88 5.28 -6.59
C HIS A 105 13.86 4.75 -5.54
N PRO A 106 14.91 3.99 -5.90
CA PRO A 106 16.17 4.08 -5.19
C PRO A 106 16.79 5.42 -5.59
N VAL A 107 16.40 6.52 -4.93
CA VAL A 107 17.04 7.82 -5.17
C VAL A 107 18.47 7.72 -4.64
N LYS A 108 19.41 7.59 -5.57
CA LYS A 108 20.83 7.32 -5.29
C LYS A 108 21.52 8.40 -4.45
N ASP A 109 20.91 9.60 -4.35
CA ASP A 109 21.44 10.73 -3.59
C ASP A 109 20.42 11.38 -2.63
N ALA A 110 19.45 10.62 -2.12
CA ALA A 110 18.56 11.13 -1.09
C ALA A 110 18.45 10.16 0.09
N TYR A 111 18.99 10.56 1.24
CA TYR A 111 18.39 10.22 2.53
C TYR A 111 17.26 11.24 2.83
N PRO A 112 15.96 10.88 2.62
CA PRO A 112 14.87 11.54 3.35
C PRO A 112 13.61 10.65 3.52
N TRP A 113 13.71 9.31 3.57
CA TRP A 113 12.53 8.46 3.80
C TRP A 113 11.88 8.69 5.17
N ASN A 114 12.66 9.19 6.13
CA ASN A 114 12.19 9.56 7.45
C ASN A 114 11.40 10.87 7.44
N GLN A 115 11.69 11.82 6.54
CA GLN A 115 10.93 13.06 6.50
C GLN A 115 9.59 12.88 5.79
N SER A 116 9.51 12.22 4.63
CA SER A 116 8.22 12.06 3.93
C SER A 116 7.23 11.13 4.64
N PHE A 117 7.72 10.05 5.29
CA PHE A 117 6.88 9.14 6.07
C PHE A 117 6.38 9.79 7.38
N PHE A 118 7.25 10.45 8.16
CA PHE A 118 6.85 11.13 9.40
C PHE A 118 6.06 12.44 9.14
N ILE A 119 6.30 13.14 8.03
CA ILE A 119 5.50 14.33 7.64
C ILE A 119 4.07 13.92 7.25
N LYS A 120 3.84 12.67 6.82
CA LYS A 120 2.49 12.16 6.49
C LYS A 120 1.74 11.59 7.68
N THR A 121 2.41 11.06 8.70
CA THR A 121 1.75 10.59 9.93
C THR A 121 1.13 11.75 10.73
N GLY A 122 1.74 12.94 10.70
CA GLY A 122 1.22 14.12 11.40
C GLY A 122 -0.16 14.60 10.91
N GLN A 123 -0.52 14.35 9.65
CA GLN A 123 -1.84 14.75 9.14
C GLN A 123 -2.99 13.88 9.68
N TYR A 124 -2.71 12.64 10.15
CA TYR A 124 -3.72 11.86 10.86
C TYR A 124 -4.07 12.53 12.19
N ASP A 125 -3.11 13.15 12.86
CA ASP A 125 -3.33 13.86 14.13
C ASP A 125 -4.25 15.07 13.94
N ASP A 126 -4.08 15.83 12.85
CA ASP A 126 -4.96 16.95 12.53
C ASP A 126 -6.40 16.48 12.28
N ALA A 127 -6.59 15.43 11.49
CA ALA A 127 -7.91 14.85 11.24
C ALA A 127 -8.55 14.33 12.55
N ILE A 128 -7.77 13.64 13.39
CA ILE A 128 -8.22 13.15 14.71
C ILE A 128 -8.66 14.32 15.60
N ALA A 129 -7.85 15.37 15.70
CA ALA A 129 -8.16 16.55 16.52
C ALA A 129 -9.46 17.23 16.07
N LEU A 130 -9.69 17.34 14.76
CA LEU A 130 -10.91 17.91 14.21
C LEU A 130 -12.14 17.02 14.47
N TYR A 131 -12.03 15.70 14.37
CA TYR A 131 -13.13 14.81 14.76
C TYR A 131 -13.44 14.92 16.25
N GLN A 132 -12.42 14.96 17.11
CA GLN A 132 -12.60 15.15 18.55
C GLN A 132 -13.30 16.48 18.85
N LYS A 133 -12.94 17.56 18.15
CA LYS A 133 -13.62 18.86 18.24
C LYS A 133 -15.07 18.81 17.72
N ALA A 134 -15.31 18.12 16.61
CA ALA A 134 -16.67 17.89 16.10
C ALA A 134 -17.54 17.13 17.11
N ILE A 135 -16.97 16.11 17.78
CA ILE A 135 -17.63 15.36 18.86
C ILE A 135 -17.90 16.24 20.08
N ALA A 136 -16.96 17.12 20.45
CA ALA A 136 -17.15 18.06 21.56
C ALA A 136 -18.29 19.05 21.28
N GLU A 137 -18.45 19.49 20.03
CA GLU A 137 -19.51 20.38 19.59
C GLU A 137 -20.88 19.67 19.44
N ASP A 138 -20.90 18.43 18.94
CA ASP A 138 -22.11 17.63 18.82
C ASP A 138 -21.85 16.18 19.26
N PRO A 139 -21.97 15.88 20.56
CA PRO A 139 -21.70 14.54 21.10
C PRO A 139 -22.64 13.44 20.60
N LEU A 140 -23.77 13.81 19.96
CA LEU A 140 -24.74 12.87 19.39
C LEU A 140 -24.45 12.57 17.91
N ARG A 141 -23.41 13.18 17.33
CA ARG A 141 -23.01 12.97 15.94
C ARG A 141 -22.33 11.62 15.76
N ALA A 142 -23.12 10.56 15.64
CA ALA A 142 -22.62 9.20 15.50
C ALA A 142 -21.55 9.05 14.39
N ILE A 143 -21.74 9.71 13.24
CA ILE A 143 -20.80 9.62 12.11
C ILE A 143 -19.38 10.13 12.46
N ALA A 144 -19.26 11.09 13.37
CA ALA A 144 -17.94 11.61 13.78
C ALA A 144 -17.17 10.56 14.59
N TYR A 145 -17.84 9.74 15.40
CA TYR A 145 -17.21 8.62 16.11
C TYR A 145 -16.75 7.51 15.15
N PHE A 146 -17.57 7.19 14.13
CA PHE A 146 -17.17 6.23 13.10
C PHE A 146 -15.93 6.69 12.35
N ASN A 147 -15.96 7.94 11.88
CA ASN A 147 -14.86 8.52 11.14
C ASN A 147 -13.58 8.63 12.00
N LEU A 148 -13.70 9.06 13.26
CA LEU A 148 -12.60 9.06 14.22
C LEU A 148 -11.98 7.66 14.36
N ALA A 149 -12.82 6.64 14.60
CA ALA A 149 -12.35 5.27 14.77
C ALA A 149 -11.64 4.73 13.51
N ASP A 150 -12.16 5.01 12.30
CA ASP A 150 -11.51 4.61 11.05
C ASP A 150 -10.16 5.32 10.83
N THR A 151 -10.08 6.61 11.14
CA THR A 151 -8.83 7.39 11.05
C THR A 151 -7.79 6.90 12.07
N LEU A 152 -8.19 6.66 13.33
CA LEU A 152 -7.32 6.06 14.35
C LEU A 152 -6.84 4.67 13.91
N ARG A 153 -7.71 3.84 13.35
CA ARG A 153 -7.36 2.51 12.82
C ARG A 153 -6.35 2.58 11.67
N LYS A 154 -6.47 3.56 10.77
CA LYS A 154 -5.48 3.77 9.71
C LYS A 154 -4.12 4.17 10.28
N LYS A 155 -4.12 5.08 11.27
CA LYS A 155 -2.91 5.46 12.02
C LYS A 155 -2.29 4.28 12.78
N LEU A 156 -3.09 3.33 13.29
CA LEU A 156 -2.60 2.15 14.02
C LEU A 156 -1.52 1.38 13.24
N SER A 157 -1.72 1.22 11.95
CA SER A 157 -0.78 0.50 11.07
C SER A 157 0.54 1.23 10.80
N THR A 158 0.63 2.53 11.13
CA THR A 158 1.82 3.37 10.92
C THR A 158 2.66 3.52 12.19
N LEU A 159 2.17 3.03 13.33
CA LEU A 159 2.90 3.10 14.60
C LEU A 159 4.01 2.04 14.63
N ASN A 160 5.13 2.39 15.23
CA ASN A 160 6.28 1.49 15.33
C ASN A 160 6.28 0.72 16.66
N THR A 161 5.73 1.31 17.73
CA THR A 161 5.74 0.66 19.05
C THR A 161 4.44 -0.09 19.33
N TYR A 162 4.56 -1.26 19.95
CA TYR A 162 3.45 -2.07 20.43
C TYR A 162 2.64 -1.33 21.50
N GLN A 163 3.29 -0.56 22.38
CA GLN A 163 2.60 0.19 23.42
C GLN A 163 1.68 1.26 22.84
N GLU A 164 2.13 2.04 21.86
CA GLU A 164 1.27 3.00 21.17
C GLU A 164 0.11 2.30 20.46
N LYS A 165 0.35 1.11 19.86
CA LYS A 165 -0.71 0.33 19.21
C LYS A 165 -1.77 -0.14 20.19
N VAL A 166 -1.37 -0.59 21.39
CA VAL A 166 -2.30 -0.98 22.46
C VAL A 166 -3.13 0.22 22.90
N GLU A 167 -2.51 1.37 23.16
CA GLU A 167 -3.25 2.57 23.58
C GLU A 167 -4.22 3.05 22.48
N LEU A 168 -3.76 3.13 21.23
CA LEU A 168 -4.61 3.55 20.12
C LEU A 168 -5.77 2.57 19.88
N THR A 169 -5.55 1.26 20.08
CA THR A 169 -6.60 0.25 20.01
C THR A 169 -7.71 0.49 21.03
N LYS A 170 -7.38 0.94 22.25
CA LYS A 170 -8.39 1.32 23.26
C LYS A 170 -9.26 2.47 22.77
N GLU A 171 -8.65 3.47 22.14
CA GLU A 171 -9.37 4.63 21.59
C GLU A 171 -10.27 4.23 20.41
N ILE A 172 -9.77 3.43 19.48
CA ILE A 172 -10.55 2.90 18.35
C ILE A 172 -11.77 2.15 18.87
N LYS A 173 -11.57 1.24 19.82
CA LYS A 173 -12.66 0.46 20.45
C LYS A 173 -13.70 1.38 21.07
N LYS A 174 -13.28 2.36 21.87
CA LYS A 174 -14.19 3.33 22.52
C LYS A 174 -15.04 4.07 21.48
N ALA A 175 -14.41 4.56 20.42
CA ALA A 175 -15.10 5.30 19.36
C ALA A 175 -16.09 4.41 18.57
N TYR A 176 -15.71 3.18 18.21
CA TYR A 176 -16.65 2.24 17.56
C TYR A 176 -17.83 1.85 18.45
N LEU A 177 -17.63 1.66 19.75
CA LEU A 177 -18.71 1.37 20.70
C LEU A 177 -19.70 2.54 20.81
N GLU A 178 -19.21 3.78 20.87
CA GLU A 178 -20.09 4.96 20.89
C GLU A 178 -20.82 5.16 19.55
N TYR A 179 -20.15 4.92 18.40
CA TYR A 179 -20.82 4.91 17.10
C TYR A 179 -21.97 3.88 17.07
N LYS A 180 -21.71 2.64 17.49
CA LYS A 180 -22.70 1.56 17.51
C LYS A 180 -23.90 1.91 18.41
N LYS A 181 -23.63 2.49 19.58
CA LYS A 181 -24.64 2.95 20.53
C LYS A 181 -25.51 4.08 19.97
N LEU A 182 -24.91 5.11 19.35
CA LEU A 182 -25.64 6.28 18.86
C LEU A 182 -26.36 6.02 17.53
N SER A 183 -25.73 5.27 16.61
CA SER A 183 -26.28 5.02 15.27
C SER A 183 -27.22 3.82 15.21
N GLN A 184 -27.11 2.89 16.17
CA GLN A 184 -27.72 1.55 16.11
C GLN A 184 -27.33 0.78 14.84
N LYS A 185 -26.19 1.12 14.24
CA LYS A 185 -25.63 0.51 13.03
C LYS A 185 -24.24 -0.05 13.33
N THR A 186 -23.86 -1.04 12.55
CA THR A 186 -22.53 -1.66 12.58
C THR A 186 -22.21 -2.23 11.22
N THR A 187 -20.93 -2.50 10.97
CA THR A 187 -20.45 -3.23 9.80
C THR A 187 -19.78 -4.53 10.25
N SER A 188 -19.66 -5.51 9.35
CA SER A 188 -18.90 -6.74 9.65
C SER A 188 -17.50 -6.42 10.15
N TRP A 189 -16.87 -5.38 9.61
CA TRP A 189 -15.53 -4.97 10.02
C TRP A 189 -15.46 -4.40 11.43
N ILE A 190 -16.46 -3.60 11.83
CA ILE A 190 -16.52 -3.07 13.20
C ILE A 190 -16.71 -4.21 14.20
N GLU A 191 -17.61 -5.15 13.92
CA GLU A 191 -17.80 -6.32 14.79
C GLU A 191 -16.53 -7.18 14.87
N ASP A 192 -15.86 -7.42 13.73
CA ASP A 192 -14.59 -8.14 13.67
C ASP A 192 -13.50 -7.44 14.50
N PHE A 193 -13.36 -6.11 14.38
CA PHE A 193 -12.40 -5.35 15.17
C PHE A 193 -12.73 -5.41 16.66
N LEU A 194 -13.99 -5.19 17.06
CA LEU A 194 -14.40 -5.21 18.47
C LEU A 194 -14.23 -6.61 19.09
N ARG A 195 -14.42 -7.67 18.32
CA ARG A 195 -14.22 -9.05 18.77
C ARG A 195 -12.75 -9.46 18.82
N PHE A 196 -11.92 -8.92 17.92
CA PHE A 196 -10.54 -9.32 17.71
C PHE A 196 -9.63 -8.08 17.67
N ASN A 197 -9.08 -7.74 18.83
CA ASN A 197 -8.19 -6.59 19.01
C ASN A 197 -7.14 -6.84 20.11
N LEU A 198 -6.10 -6.01 20.14
CA LEU A 198 -4.97 -6.10 21.07
C LEU A 198 -5.33 -5.99 22.56
N VAL A 199 -6.49 -5.43 22.91
CA VAL A 199 -6.86 -5.08 24.29
C VAL A 199 -7.70 -6.18 24.94
N ASP A 200 -8.65 -6.73 24.20
CA ASP A 200 -9.65 -7.66 24.74
C ASP A 200 -9.35 -9.13 24.47
N THR A 201 -8.47 -9.41 23.50
CA THR A 201 -8.20 -10.77 23.02
C THR A 201 -6.76 -11.14 23.34
N PRO A 202 -6.45 -11.58 24.57
CA PRO A 202 -5.16 -12.21 24.82
C PRO A 202 -5.03 -13.45 23.91
N PRO A 203 -3.87 -13.68 23.27
CA PRO A 203 -3.70 -14.83 22.40
C PRO A 203 -3.91 -16.12 23.20
N HIS A 204 -4.92 -16.91 22.84
CA HIS A 204 -5.11 -18.25 23.40
C HIS A 204 -4.02 -19.21 22.92
N ASP A 205 -3.73 -19.13 21.62
CA ASP A 205 -2.56 -19.74 20.98
C ASP A 205 -1.92 -18.66 20.09
N ILE A 206 -0.62 -18.46 20.24
CA ILE A 206 0.09 -17.41 19.52
C ILE A 206 0.13 -17.67 18.00
N CYS A 207 0.17 -18.94 17.58
CA CYS A 207 0.20 -19.29 16.17
C CYS A 207 -1.15 -19.00 15.51
N ASP A 208 -2.25 -19.42 16.15
CA ASP A 208 -3.60 -19.17 15.62
C ASP A 208 -3.92 -17.67 15.59
N TYR A 209 -3.50 -16.94 16.63
CA TYR A 209 -3.65 -15.49 16.69
C TYR A 209 -2.97 -14.78 15.51
N ILE A 210 -1.73 -15.16 15.20
CA ILE A 210 -0.99 -14.61 14.06
C ILE A 210 -1.66 -14.97 12.74
N ALA A 211 -2.05 -16.23 12.56
CA ALA A 211 -2.72 -16.69 11.34
C ALA A 211 -4.03 -15.92 11.11
N ASP A 212 -4.82 -15.68 12.15
CA ASP A 212 -6.07 -14.92 12.08
C ASP A 212 -5.83 -13.45 11.72
N TYR A 213 -4.83 -12.80 12.31
CA TYR A 213 -4.45 -11.42 11.96
C TYR A 213 -3.94 -11.31 10.52
N ALA A 214 -3.14 -12.27 10.05
CA ALA A 214 -2.64 -12.32 8.68
C ALA A 214 -3.79 -12.55 7.68
N ASN A 215 -4.69 -13.50 7.95
CA ASN A 215 -5.85 -13.80 7.12
C ASN A 215 -6.85 -12.64 7.01
N LYS A 216 -6.87 -11.74 8.01
CA LYS A 216 -7.70 -10.53 7.99
C LYS A 216 -7.00 -9.32 7.38
N GLY A 217 -5.75 -9.43 6.94
CA GLY A 217 -4.95 -8.31 6.44
C GLY A 217 -4.62 -7.28 7.53
N ARG A 218 -4.57 -7.71 8.80
CA ARG A 218 -4.39 -6.85 9.98
C ARG A 218 -3.04 -7.07 10.67
N LEU A 219 -2.13 -7.83 10.08
CA LEU A 219 -0.88 -8.26 10.73
C LEU A 219 -0.06 -7.07 11.27
N LYS A 220 -0.05 -5.93 10.56
CA LYS A 220 0.59 -4.68 10.99
C LYS A 220 0.06 -4.11 12.29
N GLU A 221 -1.13 -4.50 12.72
CA GLU A 221 -1.71 -4.05 14.00
C GLU A 221 -1.02 -4.70 15.20
N VAL A 222 -0.29 -5.81 15.03
CA VAL A 222 0.14 -6.66 16.16
C VAL A 222 1.64 -6.86 16.35
N TYR A 223 2.47 -6.40 15.40
CA TYR A 223 3.93 -6.35 15.56
C TYR A 223 4.42 -4.92 15.83
N GLY A 224 5.59 -4.75 16.43
CA GLY A 224 6.16 -3.44 16.80
C GLY A 224 7.21 -3.54 17.91
N SER A 225 8.09 -2.55 18.03
CA SER A 225 9.05 -2.43 19.13
C SER A 225 8.33 -2.20 20.47
N GLY A 226 8.97 -2.43 21.62
CA GLY A 226 8.29 -2.43 22.92
C GLY A 226 9.24 -2.35 24.12
N ARG A 227 9.05 -3.22 25.12
CA ARG A 227 9.90 -3.28 26.33
C ARG A 227 11.13 -4.15 26.16
N SER A 228 12.11 -3.98 27.05
CA SER A 228 13.32 -4.80 27.04
C SER A 228 13.01 -6.27 27.35
N VAL A 229 13.69 -7.18 26.66
CA VAL A 229 13.58 -8.63 26.77
C VAL A 229 14.73 -9.15 27.62
N GLU A 230 14.45 -10.04 28.57
CA GLU A 230 15.50 -10.70 29.36
C GLU A 230 16.26 -11.67 28.45
N LYS A 231 17.58 -11.56 28.45
CA LYS A 231 18.47 -12.43 27.66
C LYS A 231 18.34 -13.89 28.07
N GLU A 232 18.64 -14.81 27.15
CA GLU A 232 18.53 -16.25 27.42
C GLU A 232 19.36 -16.69 28.64
N ASN A 233 20.58 -16.17 28.75
CA ASN A 233 21.51 -16.48 29.84
C ASN A 233 21.17 -15.79 31.18
N GLY A 234 20.13 -14.94 31.22
CA GLY A 234 19.71 -14.19 32.40
C GLY A 234 20.63 -13.03 32.81
N ASP A 235 21.63 -12.66 32.00
CA ASP A 235 22.66 -11.66 32.34
C ASP A 235 22.28 -10.20 32.04
N GLY A 236 20.99 -9.93 31.87
CA GLY A 236 20.50 -8.58 31.62
C GLY A 236 19.35 -8.58 30.63
N PHE A 237 19.22 -7.46 29.92
CA PHE A 237 18.14 -7.24 28.98
C PHE A 237 18.67 -6.67 27.68
N PHE A 238 18.04 -7.03 26.57
CA PHE A 238 18.18 -6.34 25.31
C PHE A 238 16.89 -5.62 24.93
N GLN A 239 16.99 -4.65 24.03
CA GLN A 239 15.87 -3.98 23.40
C GLN A 239 15.91 -4.32 21.91
N VAL A 240 14.76 -4.66 21.32
CA VAL A 240 14.63 -4.81 19.87
C VAL A 240 14.02 -3.55 19.28
N GLU A 241 14.70 -3.02 18.28
CA GLU A 241 14.25 -1.86 17.52
C GLU A 241 13.98 -2.26 16.08
N ILE A 242 12.98 -1.63 15.47
CA ILE A 242 12.68 -1.81 14.06
C ILE A 242 13.27 -0.62 13.32
N ALA A 243 14.19 -0.88 12.40
CA ALA A 243 14.73 0.13 11.52
C ALA A 243 14.63 -0.32 10.06
N PRO A 244 14.41 0.61 9.12
CA PRO A 244 14.52 0.30 7.71
C PRO A 244 15.98 -0.03 7.37
N ALA A 245 16.20 -1.19 6.75
CA ALA A 245 17.50 -1.64 6.26
C ALA A 245 17.55 -1.63 4.73
N GLY A 246 18.71 -1.22 4.19
CA GLY A 246 19.01 -1.24 2.76
C GLY A 246 18.25 -0.21 1.93
N SER A 247 18.52 -0.20 0.62
CA SER A 247 17.91 0.73 -0.35
C SER A 247 16.45 0.40 -0.69
N LEU A 248 15.97 -0.77 -0.28
CA LEU A 248 14.61 -1.25 -0.54
C LEU A 248 13.63 -0.97 0.63
N GLY A 249 14.12 -0.43 1.75
CA GLY A 249 13.27 0.00 2.87
C GLY A 249 12.62 -1.14 3.64
N PHE A 250 13.25 -2.32 3.67
CA PHE A 250 12.75 -3.45 4.43
C PHE A 250 12.89 -3.21 5.94
N GLU A 251 11.88 -3.55 6.73
CA GLU A 251 11.93 -3.45 8.20
C GLU A 251 12.86 -4.55 8.76
N TYR A 252 13.89 -4.17 9.52
CA TYR A 252 14.83 -5.11 10.15
C TYR A 252 14.83 -4.95 11.67
N ALA A 253 14.99 -6.06 12.38
CA ALA A 253 15.13 -6.07 13.84
C ALA A 253 16.59 -5.88 14.25
N HIS A 254 16.86 -4.83 15.01
CA HIS A 254 18.15 -4.56 15.64
C HIS A 254 18.06 -4.85 17.14
N PHE A 255 19.06 -5.52 17.70
CA PHE A 255 19.09 -5.91 19.10
C PHE A 255 20.13 -5.06 19.81
N PHE A 256 19.76 -4.34 20.87
CA PHE A 256 20.67 -3.49 21.63
C PHE A 256 20.75 -3.97 23.07
N ASP A 257 21.96 -4.21 23.55
CA ASP A 257 22.20 -4.48 24.97
C ASP A 257 21.82 -3.25 25.80
N LYS A 258 20.91 -3.43 26.76
CA LYS A 258 20.37 -2.30 27.52
C LYS A 258 21.39 -1.63 28.43
N ALA A 259 22.40 -2.38 28.90
CA ALA A 259 23.39 -1.86 29.84
C ALA A 259 24.50 -1.07 29.13
N THR A 260 24.85 -1.48 27.92
CA THR A 260 25.98 -0.94 27.16
C THR A 260 25.58 -0.11 25.95
N ASP A 261 24.30 -0.15 25.56
CA ASP A 261 23.74 0.49 24.36
C ASP A 261 24.45 0.06 23.06
N LYS A 262 25.01 -1.16 23.08
CA LYS A 262 25.71 -1.75 21.94
C LYS A 262 24.81 -2.72 21.21
N GLU A 263 24.86 -2.68 19.89
CA GLU A 263 24.18 -3.64 19.05
C GLU A 263 24.74 -5.06 19.28
N ILE A 264 23.84 -6.03 19.38
CA ILE A 264 24.12 -7.45 19.57
C ILE A 264 23.80 -8.16 18.24
N PRO A 265 24.69 -9.05 17.75
CA PRO A 265 24.37 -9.91 16.61
C PRO A 265 23.11 -10.73 16.87
N VAL A 266 22.21 -10.78 15.88
CA VAL A 266 20.95 -11.53 15.95
C VAL A 266 21.15 -12.98 16.42
N GLY A 267 22.19 -13.64 15.92
CA GLY A 267 22.49 -15.03 16.21
C GLY A 267 22.90 -15.39 17.64
N ASP A 268 23.11 -14.39 18.50
CA ASP A 268 23.42 -14.60 19.92
C ASP A 268 22.15 -14.79 20.77
N GLU A 269 20.97 -14.39 20.26
CA GLU A 269 19.68 -14.49 20.97
C GLU A 269 18.64 -15.36 20.22
N ILE A 270 18.97 -15.85 19.02
CA ILE A 270 18.18 -16.83 18.27
C ILE A 270 19.05 -17.90 17.61
N ASP A 271 18.49 -19.11 17.46
CA ASP A 271 19.11 -20.19 16.70
C ASP A 271 19.20 -19.85 15.20
N ASN A 272 20.41 -19.49 14.78
CA ASN A 272 20.77 -19.15 13.40
C ASN A 272 20.43 -20.23 12.37
N SER A 273 20.27 -21.50 12.76
CA SER A 273 19.92 -22.57 11.81
C SER A 273 18.52 -22.42 11.22
N GLN A 274 17.65 -21.64 11.88
CA GLN A 274 16.28 -21.34 11.43
C GLN A 274 16.18 -20.03 10.64
N TYR A 275 17.18 -19.14 10.75
CA TYR A 275 17.27 -17.90 9.95
C TYR A 275 17.54 -18.19 8.46
N ALA A 276 18.04 -19.38 8.15
CA ALA A 276 18.55 -19.76 6.83
C ALA A 276 17.47 -20.16 5.81
N SER A 277 16.18 -20.27 6.18
CA SER A 277 15.14 -20.78 5.28
C SER A 277 14.57 -19.76 4.30
N SER A 278 14.77 -18.45 4.52
CA SER A 278 14.28 -17.44 3.58
C SER A 278 15.18 -16.20 3.53
N ASN A 279 16.01 -16.12 2.49
CA ASN A 279 16.92 -15.00 2.24
C ASN A 279 16.24 -13.63 2.09
N ASP A 280 14.91 -13.60 2.13
CA ASP A 280 14.14 -12.39 1.84
C ASP A 280 13.16 -12.00 2.97
N THR A 281 12.95 -12.80 4.03
CA THR A 281 12.07 -12.41 5.15
C THR A 281 12.86 -11.63 6.18
N ASN A 282 12.24 -10.60 6.75
CA ASN A 282 12.87 -9.84 7.82
C ASN A 282 12.13 -10.09 9.12
N PRO A 283 12.85 -10.32 10.23
CA PRO A 283 12.24 -10.45 11.52
C PRO A 283 11.66 -9.10 11.97
N VAL A 284 10.44 -9.12 12.49
CA VAL A 284 9.85 -7.99 13.21
C VAL A 284 9.48 -8.42 14.63
N PRO A 285 9.77 -7.61 15.66
CA PRO A 285 9.32 -7.87 17.02
C PRO A 285 7.81 -8.02 17.07
N PHE A 286 7.36 -9.09 17.71
CA PHE A 286 5.96 -9.43 17.87
C PHE A 286 5.63 -9.59 19.34
N TYR A 287 4.46 -9.10 19.74
CA TYR A 287 3.86 -9.31 21.06
C TYR A 287 4.81 -9.02 22.24
N ASP A 288 4.86 -7.75 22.66
CA ASP A 288 5.75 -7.25 23.74
C ASP A 288 7.23 -7.66 23.59
N GLN A 289 7.70 -7.80 22.35
CA GLN A 289 9.07 -8.20 21.97
C GLN A 289 9.51 -9.59 22.43
N GLN A 290 8.61 -10.48 22.83
CA GLN A 290 9.01 -11.82 23.28
C GLN A 290 9.12 -12.82 22.13
N TYR A 291 8.70 -12.40 20.94
CA TYR A 291 8.74 -13.20 19.73
C TYR A 291 9.26 -12.37 18.57
N LEU A 292 9.90 -13.02 17.62
CA LEU A 292 10.14 -12.49 16.29
C LEU A 292 9.16 -13.14 15.32
N LEU A 293 8.49 -12.30 14.54
CA LEU A 293 7.67 -12.70 13.42
C LEU A 293 8.51 -12.55 12.15
N PHE A 294 8.69 -13.63 11.42
CA PHE A 294 9.30 -13.64 10.11
C PHE A 294 8.19 -13.53 9.08
N ALA A 295 8.15 -12.40 8.37
CA ALA A 295 7.15 -12.17 7.35
C ALA A 295 7.73 -11.41 6.14
N ALA A 296 7.33 -11.81 4.93
CA ALA A 296 7.61 -11.05 3.72
C ALA A 296 6.59 -9.92 3.56
N ASN A 297 7.06 -8.70 3.32
CA ASN A 297 6.25 -7.50 3.06
C ASN A 297 5.14 -7.23 4.11
N GLY A 298 5.29 -7.76 5.33
CA GLY A 298 4.28 -7.67 6.39
C GLY A 298 2.98 -8.44 6.10
N GLU A 299 3.01 -9.37 5.16
CA GLU A 299 1.82 -10.02 4.61
C GLU A 299 1.92 -11.54 4.51
N PHE A 300 3.08 -12.09 4.13
CA PHE A 300 3.27 -13.54 4.04
C PHE A 300 4.05 -13.99 5.25
N VAL A 301 3.38 -14.70 6.16
CA VAL A 301 3.98 -15.11 7.41
C VAL A 301 4.69 -16.43 7.19
N ASP A 302 5.98 -16.50 7.49
CA ASP A 302 6.77 -17.72 7.41
C ASP A 302 6.79 -18.43 8.77
N SER A 303 7.25 -17.72 9.80
CA SER A 303 7.46 -18.32 11.12
C SER A 303 7.36 -17.30 12.26
N VAL A 304 7.13 -17.80 13.47
CA VAL A 304 7.21 -17.03 14.71
C VAL A 304 8.10 -17.79 15.67
N LEU A 305 9.17 -17.14 16.12
CA LEU A 305 10.16 -17.71 17.03
C LEU A 305 10.15 -16.92 18.35
N PRO A 306 10.14 -17.58 19.51
CA PRO A 306 10.39 -16.90 20.77
C PRO A 306 11.81 -16.37 20.83
N ILE A 307 12.08 -15.39 21.70
CA ILE A 307 13.42 -14.82 21.91
C ILE A 307 13.73 -14.58 23.39
N GLY A 308 15.02 -14.46 23.70
CA GLY A 308 15.54 -14.30 25.05
C GLY A 308 15.20 -15.50 25.95
N LYS A 309 15.02 -15.27 27.25
CA LYS A 309 14.79 -16.33 28.26
C LYS A 309 13.58 -17.24 28.00
N ARG A 310 12.59 -16.79 27.23
CA ARG A 310 11.44 -17.63 26.86
C ARG A 310 11.76 -18.61 25.73
N TYR A 311 12.87 -18.44 25.02
CA TYR A 311 13.27 -19.26 23.88
C TYR A 311 13.17 -20.78 24.12
N PRO A 312 13.64 -21.35 25.25
CA PRO A 312 13.68 -22.79 25.43
C PRO A 312 12.31 -23.45 25.67
N GLU A 313 11.31 -22.70 26.15
CA GLU A 313 10.02 -23.24 26.59
C GLU A 313 8.82 -22.77 25.75
N ALA A 314 9.00 -21.73 24.94
CA ALA A 314 7.92 -21.13 24.18
C ALA A 314 7.69 -21.82 22.82
N LYS A 315 6.43 -21.80 22.38
CA LYS A 315 5.98 -22.44 21.14
C LYS A 315 6.55 -21.70 19.93
N LYS A 316 7.26 -22.43 19.08
CA LYS A 316 7.60 -22.00 17.70
C LYS A 316 6.40 -22.22 16.78
N CYS A 317 6.23 -21.35 15.79
CA CYS A 317 5.18 -21.49 14.77
C CYS A 317 5.82 -21.48 13.38
N VAL A 318 5.38 -22.39 12.52
CA VAL A 318 5.67 -22.36 11.09
C VAL A 318 4.35 -22.27 10.36
N PHE A 319 4.29 -21.47 9.31
CA PHE A 319 3.06 -21.18 8.59
C PHE A 319 3.17 -21.61 7.14
N LYS A 320 2.02 -21.96 6.56
CA LYS A 320 1.85 -22.17 5.13
C LYS A 320 1.04 -21.02 4.56
N ASN A 321 1.58 -20.29 3.59
CA ASN A 321 0.80 -19.34 2.80
C ASN A 321 0.18 -20.07 1.61
N GLU A 322 -1.12 -20.34 1.68
CA GLU A 322 -1.88 -20.85 0.54
C GLU A 322 -2.44 -19.69 -0.27
N ILE A 323 -1.96 -19.55 -1.50
CA ILE A 323 -2.46 -18.55 -2.45
C ILE A 323 -3.39 -19.26 -3.42
N SER A 324 -4.60 -18.73 -3.55
CA SER A 324 -5.56 -19.11 -4.57
C SER A 324 -5.95 -17.87 -5.36
N TYR A 325 -6.51 -18.06 -6.56
CA TYR A 325 -7.01 -16.94 -7.34
C TYR A 325 -8.27 -17.33 -8.11
N LYS A 326 -9.02 -16.31 -8.51
CA LYS A 326 -10.15 -16.42 -9.44
C LYS A 326 -10.17 -15.20 -10.35
N PHE A 327 -10.64 -15.33 -11.57
CA PHE A 327 -10.82 -14.16 -12.43
C PHE A 327 -11.94 -13.24 -11.93
N SER A 328 -11.74 -11.94 -12.10
CA SER A 328 -12.71 -10.90 -11.74
C SER A 328 -14.00 -11.08 -12.57
N PRO A 329 -15.17 -10.66 -12.06
CA PRO A 329 -16.43 -10.73 -12.82
C PRO A 329 -16.42 -9.96 -14.14
N GLN A 330 -15.49 -9.02 -14.32
CA GLN A 330 -15.30 -8.22 -15.54
C GLN A 330 -14.43 -8.91 -16.60
N SER A 331 -13.80 -10.04 -16.25
CA SER A 331 -12.94 -10.80 -17.15
C SER A 331 -13.73 -11.53 -18.24
N ASP A 332 -13.07 -11.85 -19.35
CA ASP A 332 -13.66 -12.59 -20.48
C ASP A 332 -14.17 -13.98 -20.03
N PRO A 333 -15.48 -14.27 -20.18
CA PRO A 333 -16.08 -15.48 -19.62
C PRO A 333 -15.75 -16.75 -20.41
N VAL A 334 -15.07 -16.63 -21.56
CA VAL A 334 -14.69 -17.76 -22.41
C VAL A 334 -13.18 -17.95 -22.39
N LEU A 335 -12.41 -16.89 -22.65
CA LEU A 335 -10.95 -16.95 -22.69
C LEU A 335 -10.38 -17.30 -21.32
N CYS A 336 -10.77 -16.58 -20.26
CA CYS A 336 -10.09 -16.73 -18.98
C CYS A 336 -10.23 -18.14 -18.38
N PRO A 337 -11.42 -18.78 -18.37
CA PRO A 337 -11.54 -20.17 -17.95
C PRO A 337 -10.75 -21.15 -18.85
N LEU A 338 -10.62 -20.87 -20.15
CA LEU A 338 -9.85 -21.71 -21.08
C LEU A 338 -8.37 -21.75 -20.68
N LEU A 339 -7.80 -20.61 -20.25
CA LEU A 339 -6.41 -20.47 -19.86
C LEU A 339 -6.04 -21.29 -18.60
N GLU A 340 -7.04 -21.71 -17.81
CA GLU A 340 -6.80 -22.56 -16.64
C GLU A 340 -6.76 -24.06 -16.97
N THR A 341 -7.08 -24.43 -18.21
CA THR A 341 -7.16 -25.82 -18.66
C THR A 341 -5.98 -26.21 -19.52
N ASP A 342 -5.83 -27.50 -19.80
CA ASP A 342 -4.86 -28.02 -20.77
C ASP A 342 -5.18 -27.62 -22.23
N LYS A 343 -6.25 -26.84 -22.45
CA LYS A 343 -6.62 -26.25 -23.75
C LYS A 343 -6.19 -24.79 -23.89
N HIS A 344 -5.37 -24.29 -22.97
CA HIS A 344 -4.73 -22.99 -23.08
C HIS A 344 -4.03 -22.84 -24.46
N PRO A 345 -4.24 -21.73 -25.20
CA PRO A 345 -3.59 -21.51 -26.49
C PRO A 345 -2.07 -21.49 -26.36
N PRO A 346 -1.33 -22.26 -27.19
CA PRO A 346 0.11 -22.37 -27.02
C PRO A 346 0.78 -21.00 -27.06
N PHE A 347 1.73 -20.80 -26.15
CA PHE A 347 2.55 -19.60 -26.18
C PHE A 347 3.37 -19.53 -27.47
N ILE A 348 3.57 -18.30 -27.94
CA ILE A 348 4.45 -17.97 -29.03
C ILE A 348 5.90 -18.15 -28.56
N GLU A 349 6.67 -18.91 -29.33
CA GLU A 349 8.09 -19.15 -29.08
C GLU A 349 8.95 -18.03 -29.68
N PHE A 350 9.98 -17.61 -28.93
CA PHE A 350 10.94 -16.60 -29.37
C PHE A 350 12.23 -17.32 -29.82
N GLU A 351 12.41 -17.46 -31.14
CA GLU A 351 13.64 -18.01 -31.69
C GLU A 351 14.77 -16.97 -31.57
N GLN A 352 15.90 -17.34 -30.95
CA GLN A 352 17.02 -16.42 -30.73
C GLN A 352 16.61 -15.10 -30.02
N ARG A 353 15.57 -15.14 -29.17
CA ARG A 353 14.99 -14.00 -28.45
C ARG A 353 14.27 -12.98 -29.34
N GLU A 354 13.77 -13.42 -30.49
CA GLU A 354 13.05 -12.60 -31.44
C GLU A 354 11.83 -13.34 -31.97
N VAL A 355 10.77 -12.61 -32.29
CA VAL A 355 9.61 -13.15 -33.00
C VAL A 355 8.92 -12.07 -33.84
N LYS A 356 8.25 -12.49 -34.92
CA LYS A 356 7.45 -11.59 -35.76
C LYS A 356 5.96 -11.77 -35.49
N ILE A 357 5.34 -10.82 -34.77
CA ILE A 357 3.94 -10.89 -34.31
C ILE A 357 3.22 -9.55 -34.47
N ASP A 358 1.89 -9.59 -34.52
CA ASP A 358 1.02 -8.40 -34.50
C ASP A 358 0.65 -8.08 -33.04
N PHE A 359 1.60 -7.53 -32.28
CA PHE A 359 1.46 -7.37 -30.83
C PHE A 359 0.44 -6.28 -30.43
N ASP A 360 0.16 -5.33 -31.32
CA ASP A 360 -0.81 -4.25 -31.12
C ASP A 360 -2.13 -4.43 -31.88
N ASN A 361 -2.31 -5.61 -32.50
CA ASN A 361 -3.52 -6.03 -33.19
C ASN A 361 -4.02 -5.03 -34.24
N ASP A 362 -3.08 -4.42 -34.98
CA ASP A 362 -3.35 -3.45 -36.04
C ASP A 362 -3.39 -4.09 -37.44
N GLY A 363 -3.14 -5.40 -37.52
CA GLY A 363 -3.08 -6.19 -38.75
C GLY A 363 -1.68 -6.31 -39.35
N LYS A 364 -0.64 -5.76 -38.72
CA LYS A 364 0.75 -5.81 -39.20
C LYS A 364 1.63 -6.57 -38.21
N LYS A 365 2.39 -7.52 -38.74
CA LYS A 365 3.39 -8.23 -37.94
C LYS A 365 4.72 -7.48 -37.93
N GLU A 366 5.27 -7.28 -36.73
CA GLU A 366 6.52 -6.58 -36.47
C GLU A 366 7.45 -7.44 -35.62
N HIS A 367 8.73 -7.05 -35.57
CA HIS A 367 9.73 -7.75 -34.79
C HIS A 367 9.66 -7.34 -33.32
N LEU A 368 9.43 -8.32 -32.45
CA LEU A 368 9.44 -8.20 -31.01
C LEU A 368 10.63 -8.97 -30.44
N TYR A 369 11.41 -8.32 -29.59
CA TYR A 369 12.63 -8.86 -29.02
C TYR A 369 12.52 -9.00 -27.51
N LEU A 370 12.93 -10.16 -27.00
CA LEU A 370 13.15 -10.38 -25.57
C LEU A 370 14.56 -9.87 -25.21
N ARG A 371 14.62 -8.76 -24.47
CA ARG A 371 15.87 -8.23 -23.89
C ARG A 371 16.08 -8.82 -22.51
N ILE A 372 17.35 -8.96 -22.11
CA ILE A 372 17.75 -9.32 -20.76
C ILE A 372 18.72 -8.25 -20.26
N MET A 373 18.39 -7.58 -19.16
CA MET A 373 19.25 -6.63 -18.45
C MET A 373 19.79 -7.24 -17.16
N GLN A 374 21.00 -6.86 -16.78
CA GLN A 374 21.59 -7.22 -15.50
C GLN A 374 21.69 -5.96 -14.64
N HIS A 375 21.09 -5.98 -13.44
CA HIS A 375 21.22 -4.90 -12.47
C HIS A 375 21.68 -5.49 -11.12
N GLY A 376 22.98 -5.39 -10.84
CA GLY A 376 23.58 -6.01 -9.66
C GLY A 376 23.56 -7.54 -9.73
N ALA A 377 23.03 -8.21 -8.70
CA ALA A 377 22.87 -9.67 -8.64
C ALA A 377 21.60 -10.18 -9.33
N LEU A 378 20.77 -9.29 -9.90
CA LEU A 378 19.47 -9.62 -10.48
C LEU A 378 19.49 -9.50 -12.01
N ASN A 379 18.84 -10.46 -12.67
CA ASN A 379 18.55 -10.42 -14.10
C ASN A 379 17.09 -9.98 -14.31
N TYR A 380 16.85 -9.18 -15.34
CA TYR A 380 15.54 -8.68 -15.76
C TYR A 380 15.38 -9.00 -17.23
N SER A 381 14.17 -9.24 -17.72
CA SER A 381 13.87 -9.45 -19.12
C SER A 381 12.62 -8.67 -19.47
N TYR A 382 12.52 -8.18 -20.70
CA TYR A 382 11.33 -7.46 -21.15
C TYR A 382 11.26 -7.50 -22.66
N TYR A 383 10.06 -7.32 -23.19
CA TYR A 383 9.81 -7.24 -24.62
C TYR A 383 9.89 -5.79 -25.09
N LYS A 384 10.69 -5.56 -26.12
CA LYS A 384 10.69 -4.32 -26.89
C LYS A 384 10.46 -4.63 -28.36
N TRP A 385 9.79 -3.74 -29.07
CA TRP A 385 9.72 -3.85 -30.53
C TRP A 385 10.87 -3.02 -31.14
N ASP A 386 11.45 -3.50 -32.23
CA ASP A 386 12.54 -2.83 -32.93
C ASP A 386 12.15 -2.62 -34.39
N GLU A 387 12.23 -1.38 -34.87
CA GLU A 387 12.46 -1.12 -36.28
C GLU A 387 13.96 -0.86 -36.42
N GLU A 388 14.63 -1.57 -37.34
CA GLU A 388 16.09 -1.65 -37.53
C GLU A 388 16.89 -0.33 -37.65
N ASN A 389 16.34 0.87 -37.41
CA ASN A 389 17.06 2.15 -37.55
C ASN A 389 16.46 3.39 -36.83
N GLN A 390 15.67 3.27 -35.76
CA GLN A 390 15.14 4.46 -35.05
C GLN A 390 16.02 4.95 -33.88
N ASP A 391 15.97 6.25 -33.63
CA ASP A 391 16.62 6.92 -32.48
C ASP A 391 16.11 6.30 -31.17
N ILE A 392 17.03 5.99 -30.24
CA ILE A 392 16.73 5.46 -28.90
C ILE A 392 15.71 6.34 -28.18
N ALA A 393 15.73 7.65 -28.44
CA ALA A 393 14.74 8.58 -27.89
C ALA A 393 13.32 8.30 -28.41
N GLU A 394 13.16 8.07 -29.72
CA GLU A 394 11.87 7.81 -30.38
C GLU A 394 11.28 6.47 -29.95
N GLN A 395 12.12 5.44 -29.83
CA GLN A 395 11.73 4.14 -29.27
C GLN A 395 11.31 4.22 -27.79
N CYS A 396 11.73 5.26 -27.05
CA CYS A 396 11.32 5.47 -25.67
C CYS A 396 9.97 6.21 -25.57
N ILE A 397 9.80 7.32 -26.28
CA ILE A 397 8.62 8.17 -26.05
C ILE A 397 7.44 7.89 -26.98
N SER A 398 7.59 7.02 -27.99
CA SER A 398 6.47 6.72 -28.86
C SER A 398 5.29 6.13 -28.08
N LYS A 399 4.07 6.45 -28.52
CA LYS A 399 2.85 5.89 -27.92
C LYS A 399 2.86 4.36 -27.95
N LYS A 400 3.40 3.77 -29.02
CA LYS A 400 3.50 2.31 -29.20
C LYS A 400 4.44 1.68 -28.18
N ALA A 401 5.61 2.28 -27.96
CA ALA A 401 6.54 1.90 -26.89
C ALA A 401 5.85 1.90 -25.54
N GLN A 402 5.20 3.02 -25.22
CA GLN A 402 4.55 3.22 -23.93
C GLN A 402 3.46 2.19 -23.69
N LEU A 403 2.66 1.85 -24.71
CA LEU A 403 1.64 0.80 -24.60
C LEU A 403 2.29 -0.57 -24.32
N LEU A 404 3.35 -0.92 -25.05
CA LEU A 404 4.07 -2.18 -24.87
C LEU A 404 4.71 -2.28 -23.47
N PHE A 405 5.35 -1.21 -22.99
CA PHE A 405 5.94 -1.16 -21.65
C PHE A 405 4.87 -1.19 -20.57
N ASN A 406 3.81 -0.38 -20.69
CA ASN A 406 2.73 -0.33 -19.71
C ASN A 406 2.00 -1.67 -19.58
N MET A 407 1.81 -2.42 -20.68
CA MET A 407 1.22 -3.76 -20.66
C MET A 407 2.10 -4.78 -19.91
N GLN A 408 3.40 -4.51 -19.83
CA GLN A 408 4.38 -5.27 -19.04
C GLN A 408 4.66 -4.62 -17.67
N TYR A 409 3.87 -3.63 -17.27
CA TYR A 409 4.03 -2.90 -15.99
C TYR A 409 5.36 -2.16 -15.85
N LEU A 410 5.97 -1.84 -16.98
CA LEU A 410 7.17 -1.02 -17.09
C LEU A 410 6.75 0.41 -17.44
N LYS A 411 7.46 1.38 -16.87
CA LYS A 411 7.45 2.77 -17.32
C LYS A 411 8.78 3.08 -17.95
N ASN A 412 8.79 3.96 -18.92
CA ASN A 412 10.00 4.43 -19.54
C ASN A 412 10.04 5.95 -19.56
N GLU A 413 11.17 6.51 -19.17
CA GLU A 413 11.40 7.93 -19.06
C GLU A 413 12.72 8.26 -19.80
N LEU A 414 12.77 9.41 -20.46
CA LEU A 414 14.03 9.92 -21.00
C LEU A 414 14.74 10.68 -19.90
N GLU A 415 15.96 10.26 -19.57
CA GLU A 415 16.86 11.12 -18.82
C GLU A 415 17.99 11.58 -19.73
N GLN A 416 18.33 12.85 -19.60
CA GLN A 416 19.49 13.42 -20.24
C GLN A 416 20.57 13.57 -19.18
N ASP A 417 21.71 12.93 -19.40
CA ASP A 417 22.83 13.05 -18.47
C ASP A 417 23.49 14.45 -18.58
N ARG A 418 24.47 14.71 -17.71
CA ARG A 418 25.20 16.00 -17.71
C ARG A 418 26.04 16.24 -18.98
N SER A 419 26.26 15.21 -19.81
CA SER A 419 26.98 15.31 -21.09
C SER A 419 26.05 15.62 -22.27
N GLY A 420 24.74 15.62 -22.04
CA GLY A 420 23.72 15.79 -23.07
C GLY A 420 23.32 14.48 -23.74
N TYR A 421 23.85 13.34 -23.28
CA TYR A 421 23.48 12.01 -23.75
C TYR A 421 22.07 11.68 -23.24
N VAL A 422 21.19 11.31 -24.16
CA VAL A 422 19.80 10.94 -23.87
C VAL A 422 19.73 9.42 -23.82
N GLU A 423 19.33 8.89 -22.67
CA GLU A 423 19.17 7.45 -22.47
C GLU A 423 17.73 7.14 -22.05
N CYS A 424 17.20 6.03 -22.57
CA CYS A 424 15.88 5.55 -22.19
C CYS A 424 16.01 4.74 -20.91
N TYR A 425 15.54 5.31 -19.80
CA TYR A 425 15.52 4.62 -18.51
C TYR A 425 14.20 3.88 -18.37
N ILE A 426 14.29 2.56 -18.20
CA ILE A 426 13.14 1.74 -17.82
C ILE A 426 13.02 1.78 -16.31
N LYS A 427 11.92 2.35 -15.85
CA LYS A 427 11.50 2.36 -14.46
C LYS A 427 10.51 1.24 -14.23
N ILE A 428 10.87 0.34 -13.34
CA ILE A 428 10.02 -0.77 -12.93
C ILE A 428 8.89 -0.21 -12.06
N GLY A 429 7.63 -0.60 -12.35
CA GLY A 429 6.48 -0.25 -11.52
C GLY A 429 6.51 -0.90 -10.13
N THR A 430 5.60 -0.49 -9.24
CA THR A 430 5.64 -0.87 -7.81
C THR A 430 4.86 -2.11 -7.41
N LYS A 431 4.03 -2.65 -8.31
CA LYS A 431 3.67 -4.06 -8.18
C LYS A 431 4.97 -4.80 -8.42
N PHE A 432 5.51 -5.41 -7.37
CA PHE A 432 6.62 -6.36 -7.46
C PHE A 432 6.20 -7.45 -8.45
N TYR A 433 6.41 -7.19 -9.74
CA TYR A 433 6.61 -8.27 -10.67
C TYR A 433 7.87 -8.96 -10.18
N PRO A 434 7.81 -10.27 -9.96
CA PRO A 434 9.00 -11.04 -9.79
C PRO A 434 9.92 -10.69 -10.94
N TYR A 435 11.04 -10.12 -10.54
CA TYR A 435 12.29 -10.10 -11.27
C TYR A 435 12.26 -11.23 -12.28
N HIS A 436 12.41 -10.87 -13.55
CA HIS A 436 12.53 -11.82 -14.63
C HIS A 436 13.87 -12.57 -14.44
N ALA A 437 13.89 -13.48 -13.48
CA ALA A 437 14.82 -14.57 -13.43
C ALA A 437 14.80 -15.24 -14.81
N PRO A 438 15.92 -15.81 -15.26
CA PRO A 438 16.02 -16.47 -16.57
C PRO A 438 14.93 -17.51 -16.86
N ASP A 439 14.21 -17.98 -15.83
CA ASP A 439 13.19 -19.02 -15.88
C ASP A 439 11.74 -18.49 -15.77
N ASN A 440 11.57 -17.16 -15.62
CA ASN A 440 10.30 -16.47 -15.42
C ASN A 440 9.75 -15.93 -16.76
N GLU A 441 9.40 -16.82 -17.67
CA GLU A 441 8.77 -16.43 -18.94
C GLU A 441 7.26 -16.24 -18.76
N VAL A 442 6.86 -14.98 -18.58
CA VAL A 442 5.55 -14.48 -19.04
C VAL A 442 5.48 -14.59 -20.58
N GLY A 443 4.31 -14.66 -21.18
CA GLY A 443 4.20 -15.15 -22.56
C GLY A 443 3.16 -14.47 -23.42
N TRP A 444 3.43 -14.46 -24.72
CA TRP A 444 2.50 -14.03 -25.75
C TRP A 444 1.77 -15.24 -26.31
N PHE A 445 0.48 -15.13 -26.63
CA PHE A 445 -0.28 -16.18 -27.31
C PHE A 445 -1.32 -15.57 -28.24
N GLU A 446 -1.80 -16.35 -29.21
CA GLU A 446 -2.87 -15.92 -30.12
C GLU A 446 -4.15 -16.70 -29.83
N TYR A 447 -5.27 -16.00 -29.77
CA TYR A 447 -6.60 -16.59 -29.61
C TYR A 447 -7.63 -15.82 -30.45
N ASN A 448 -8.35 -16.54 -31.31
CA ASN A 448 -9.35 -15.97 -32.22
C ASN A 448 -8.84 -14.77 -33.05
N GLY A 449 -7.57 -14.82 -33.49
CA GLY A 449 -6.94 -13.78 -34.30
C GLY A 449 -6.55 -12.52 -33.53
N ILE A 450 -6.51 -12.58 -32.20
CA ILE A 450 -6.00 -11.52 -31.32
C ILE A 450 -4.78 -12.05 -30.59
N VAL A 451 -3.70 -11.27 -30.56
CA VAL A 451 -2.48 -11.51 -29.82
C VAL A 451 -2.61 -10.91 -28.42
N TYR A 452 -2.43 -11.74 -27.41
CA TYR A 452 -2.50 -11.41 -26.00
C TYR A 452 -1.12 -11.56 -25.34
N PHE A 453 -0.93 -10.80 -24.27
CA PHE A 453 0.16 -10.95 -23.32
C PHE A 453 -0.38 -11.47 -22.00
N GLU A 454 0.11 -12.62 -21.56
CA GLU A 454 -0.16 -13.20 -20.25
C GLU A 454 1.06 -13.08 -19.36
N SER A 455 0.79 -12.58 -18.17
CA SER A 455 1.76 -12.26 -17.14
C SER A 455 1.96 -13.33 -16.07
N LYS A 456 1.26 -14.46 -16.21
CA LYS A 456 1.42 -15.61 -15.32
C LYS A 456 2.65 -16.42 -15.76
N PHE A 457 3.43 -16.88 -14.79
CA PHE A 457 4.61 -17.71 -15.07
C PHE A 457 4.23 -19.07 -15.67
N ARG A 458 4.98 -19.49 -16.70
CA ARG A 458 4.83 -20.80 -17.35
C ARG A 458 5.00 -21.97 -16.38
N ASN A 459 5.93 -21.87 -15.44
CA ASN A 459 6.15 -22.89 -14.41
C ASN A 459 5.21 -22.65 -13.21
N LYS A 460 4.08 -23.38 -13.20
CA LYS A 460 3.04 -23.36 -12.13
C LYS A 460 3.58 -23.62 -10.71
N GLU A 461 4.81 -24.12 -10.56
CA GLU A 461 5.47 -24.39 -9.27
C GLU A 461 6.03 -23.14 -8.59
N ILE A 462 6.26 -22.03 -9.33
CA ILE A 462 6.77 -20.76 -8.78
C ILE A 462 5.60 -19.89 -8.29
N LEU A 463 4.69 -20.49 -7.53
CA LEU A 463 3.79 -19.75 -6.63
C LEU A 463 4.40 -19.74 -5.23
N GLN A 464 5.72 -19.57 -5.13
CA GLN A 464 6.33 -19.24 -3.84
C GLN A 464 5.90 -17.82 -3.44
N GLU A 465 5.90 -17.61 -2.13
CA GLU A 465 5.02 -16.72 -1.36
C GLU A 465 5.10 -15.22 -1.72
N ARG A 466 5.97 -14.79 -2.64
CA ARG A 466 6.06 -13.40 -3.13
C ARG A 466 5.59 -13.21 -4.56
N GLU A 467 5.66 -14.27 -5.36
CA GLU A 467 5.71 -14.15 -6.82
C GLU A 467 4.35 -14.48 -7.47
N GLY A 468 3.50 -15.20 -6.75
CA GLY A 468 2.27 -15.78 -7.27
C GLY A 468 1.02 -14.89 -7.23
N GLN A 469 1.14 -13.58 -7.02
CA GLN A 469 -0.02 -12.67 -6.99
C GLN A 469 -0.14 -11.80 -8.24
N PHE A 470 0.32 -12.33 -9.37
CA PHE A 470 0.16 -11.65 -10.65
C PHE A 470 -0.41 -12.60 -11.70
N TYR A 471 -1.61 -12.28 -12.17
CA TYR A 471 -2.18 -12.93 -13.34
C TYR A 471 -3.17 -11.99 -14.02
N GLU A 472 -2.64 -11.27 -14.98
CA GLU A 472 -3.38 -10.49 -15.97
C GLU A 472 -3.14 -11.03 -17.38
N VAL A 473 -4.17 -10.94 -18.20
CA VAL A 473 -4.09 -11.16 -19.64
C VAL A 473 -4.61 -9.91 -20.31
N SER A 474 -3.76 -9.29 -21.12
CA SER A 474 -4.03 -8.02 -21.76
C SER A 474 -3.67 -8.07 -23.23
N TYR A 475 -4.28 -7.20 -24.03
CA TYR A 475 -3.93 -7.01 -25.43
C TYR A 475 -3.98 -5.52 -25.76
N ILE A 476 -3.19 -5.10 -26.75
CA ILE A 476 -3.26 -3.74 -27.28
C ILE A 476 -4.18 -3.78 -28.51
N LYS A 477 -5.10 -2.81 -28.60
CA LYS A 477 -5.92 -2.59 -29.80
C LYS A 477 -6.39 -1.16 -29.86
N ASP A 478 -6.44 -0.59 -31.06
CA ASP A 478 -6.85 0.81 -31.29
C ASP A 478 -6.03 1.82 -30.46
N GLY A 479 -4.76 1.49 -30.22
CA GLY A 479 -3.83 2.32 -29.44
C GLY A 479 -4.19 2.45 -27.94
N GLN A 480 -4.83 1.43 -27.37
CA GLN A 480 -5.16 1.29 -25.94
C GLN A 480 -4.86 -0.14 -25.46
N ILE A 481 -4.57 -0.28 -24.16
CA ILE A 481 -4.45 -1.59 -23.50
C ILE A 481 -5.85 -2.00 -23.01
N HIS A 482 -6.26 -3.20 -23.38
CA HIS A 482 -7.50 -3.82 -22.93
C HIS A 482 -7.14 -5.00 -22.03
N LYS A 483 -7.70 -5.02 -20.81
CA LYS A 483 -7.56 -6.14 -19.89
C LYS A 483 -8.64 -7.19 -20.21
N ALA A 484 -8.22 -8.36 -20.67
CA ALA A 484 -9.11 -9.47 -20.97
C ALA A 484 -9.37 -10.34 -19.73
N CYS A 485 -8.33 -10.61 -18.94
CA CYS A 485 -8.44 -11.38 -17.71
C CYS A 485 -7.71 -10.69 -16.57
N GLU A 486 -8.35 -10.54 -15.42
CA GLU A 486 -7.73 -9.98 -14.23
C GLU A 486 -8.01 -10.90 -13.04
N ALA A 487 -6.96 -11.54 -12.53
CA ALA A 487 -7.08 -12.41 -11.37
C ALA A 487 -7.18 -11.61 -10.06
N VAL A 488 -8.09 -12.06 -9.20
CA VAL A 488 -8.22 -11.66 -7.81
C VAL A 488 -7.67 -12.79 -6.95
N PHE A 489 -6.67 -12.47 -6.15
CA PHE A 489 -5.98 -13.43 -5.29
C PHE A 489 -6.59 -13.45 -3.90
N ASP A 490 -6.84 -14.66 -3.40
CA ASP A 490 -7.27 -14.94 -2.03
C ASP A 490 -6.11 -15.69 -1.33
N LYS A 491 -5.58 -15.08 -0.27
CA LYS A 491 -4.49 -15.63 0.55
C LYS A 491 -5.06 -16.24 1.83
N LYS A 492 -4.55 -17.42 2.19
CA LYS A 492 -4.85 -18.09 3.45
C LYS A 492 -3.58 -18.58 4.14
N VAL A 493 -3.33 -18.07 5.33
CA VAL A 493 -2.28 -18.51 6.25
C VAL A 493 -2.83 -19.65 7.11
N LYS A 494 -2.11 -20.77 7.14
CA LYS A 494 -2.40 -21.92 8.01
C LYS A 494 -1.21 -22.22 8.89
N VAL A 495 -1.45 -22.64 10.12
CA VAL A 495 -0.41 -23.17 11.01
C VAL A 495 -0.03 -24.58 10.53
N ILE A 496 1.26 -24.82 10.32
CA ILE A 496 1.83 -26.15 10.09
C ILE A 496 2.36 -26.61 11.46
N GLU A 497 1.85 -27.73 12.00
CA GLU A 497 2.27 -28.21 13.32
C GLU A 497 3.80 -28.50 13.40
N ASN A 498 4.36 -28.22 14.58
CA ASN A 498 5.79 -28.10 14.94
C ASN A 498 6.66 -29.35 14.67
N PRO A 499 7.88 -29.22 14.10
CA PRO A 499 8.96 -30.11 14.50
C PRO A 499 9.27 -29.85 15.98
N LYS A 500 9.17 -30.90 16.79
CA LYS A 500 9.58 -30.89 18.20
C LYS A 500 11.03 -30.48 18.39
#